data_AF-A0A3Q2DR77-F1
#
_entry.id   AF-A0A3Q2DR77-F1
#
_cell.length_a   1.000
_cell.length_b   1.000
_cell.length_c   1.000
_cell.angle_alpha   90.00
_cell.angle_beta   90.00
_cell.angle_gamma   90.00
#
_symmetry.space_group_name_H-M   'P 1'
#
loop_
_entity.id
_entity.type
_entity.pdbx_description
1 polymer ?
#
loop_
_entity_poly.entity_id
_entity_poly.type
_entity_poly.pdbx_seq_one_letter_code
_entity_poly.pdbx_strand_id
1 'polypeptide(L)'
;LHLNSLTQTSLNRPAVQAQCKVRTEVVEVTRAMLDRSNANFLLWPPCVEVQRCSGCCNTKSLHCVPVLTHTRYLQVMKIEYINKRPTYAKAVVSVVDHVECRCQTAPRTVELLRQQQIKREEEEKVKDKEVDSQHFQHRKHHHLHTTTPKPGKKLI
;
A
#
# COMPACT_ATOMS: atom_id res chain seq x y z
N LEU A 1 39.32 26.04 38.92
CA LEU A 1 39.53 24.83 38.09
C LEU A 1 38.34 24.73 37.13
N HIS A 2 38.63 24.86 35.83
CA HIS A 2 37.66 25.03 34.75
C HIS A 2 36.89 23.73 34.43
N LEU A 3 35.56 23.86 34.37
CA LEU A 3 34.55 23.20 33.52
C LEU A 3 34.83 21.77 33.01
N ASN A 4 34.07 20.81 33.52
CA ASN A 4 33.63 19.63 32.75
C ASN A 4 32.11 19.67 32.59
N SER A 5 31.64 20.59 31.73
CA SER A 5 30.31 20.46 31.14
C SER A 5 30.43 19.43 30.02
N LEU A 6 30.11 18.17 30.34
CA LEU A 6 29.91 17.12 29.35
C LEU A 6 28.68 17.50 28.53
N THR A 7 28.89 18.37 27.54
CA THR A 7 27.90 18.61 26.49
C THR A 7 27.84 17.33 25.67
N GLN A 8 26.83 16.53 25.99
CA GLN A 8 26.36 15.43 25.15
C GLN A 8 25.85 16.07 23.85
N THR A 9 26.79 16.38 22.95
CA THR A 9 26.49 16.83 21.61
C THR A 9 25.78 15.67 20.93
N SER A 10 24.46 15.78 20.78
CA SER A 10 23.69 14.85 20.00
C SER A 10 24.37 14.70 18.64
N LEU A 11 24.85 13.50 18.31
CA LEU A 11 25.46 13.15 17.02
C LEU A 11 24.39 13.10 15.91
N ASN A 12 23.57 14.14 15.84
CA ASN A 12 22.51 14.26 14.85
C ASN A 12 23.15 14.66 13.54
N ARG A 13 23.18 13.73 12.59
CA ARG A 13 23.58 14.00 11.21
C ARG A 13 22.43 14.68 10.47
N PRO A 14 22.72 15.67 9.61
CA PRO A 14 21.69 16.24 8.73
C PRO A 14 21.03 15.16 7.88
N ALA A 15 19.71 15.24 7.73
CA ALA A 15 18.98 14.36 6.83
C ALA A 15 19.37 14.64 5.37
N VAL A 16 19.52 13.58 4.58
CA VAL A 16 19.81 13.68 3.14
C VAL A 16 18.55 13.36 2.36
N GLN A 17 18.20 14.23 1.42
CA GLN A 17 17.03 14.03 0.56
C GLN A 17 17.24 12.80 -0.32
N ALA A 18 16.22 11.94 -0.38
CA ALA A 18 16.18 10.86 -1.36
C ALA A 18 15.92 11.45 -2.75
N GLN A 19 16.97 11.72 -3.52
CA GLN A 19 16.84 12.28 -4.87
C GLN A 19 16.02 11.38 -5.80
N CYS A 20 15.30 11.99 -6.75
CA CYS A 20 14.58 11.28 -7.81
C CYS A 20 15.56 10.49 -8.71
N LYS A 21 15.52 9.16 -8.60
CA LYS A 21 16.35 8.25 -9.40
C LYS A 21 15.75 6.85 -9.45
N VAL A 22 16.29 6.03 -10.35
CA VAL A 22 15.98 4.60 -10.42
C VAL A 22 16.51 3.89 -9.17
N ARG A 23 15.68 3.03 -8.58
CA ARG A 23 16.03 2.11 -7.49
C ARG A 23 15.42 0.74 -7.76
N THR A 24 16.08 -0.28 -7.22
CA THR A 24 15.54 -1.65 -7.22
C THR A 24 14.39 -1.75 -6.22
N GLU A 25 13.28 -2.29 -6.68
CA GLU A 25 12.11 -2.65 -5.88
C GLU A 25 11.75 -4.11 -6.14
N VAL A 26 11.09 -4.75 -5.17
CA VAL A 26 10.59 -6.12 -5.30
C VAL A 26 9.12 -6.06 -5.66
N VAL A 27 8.73 -6.72 -6.75
CA VAL A 27 7.33 -6.84 -7.16
C VAL A 27 6.88 -8.29 -7.16
N GLU A 28 5.63 -8.50 -6.79
CA GLU A 28 4.99 -9.80 -6.86
C GLU A 28 4.79 -10.23 -8.32
N VAL A 29 5.09 -11.49 -8.61
CA VAL A 29 4.76 -12.16 -9.87
C VAL A 29 3.34 -12.68 -9.77
N THR A 30 2.39 -11.88 -10.23
CA THR A 30 0.96 -12.21 -10.13
C THR A 30 0.50 -13.12 -11.27
N ARG A 31 -0.54 -13.90 -11.04
CA ARG A 31 -1.17 -14.75 -12.07
C ARG A 31 -1.61 -13.95 -13.30
N ALA A 32 -2.10 -12.72 -13.07
CA ALA A 32 -2.55 -11.81 -14.13
C ALA A 32 -1.43 -11.38 -15.09
N MET A 33 -0.15 -11.54 -14.72
CA MET A 33 0.98 -11.30 -15.62
C MET A 33 1.14 -12.40 -16.68
N LEU A 34 0.57 -13.58 -16.45
CA LEU A 34 0.57 -14.69 -17.40
C LEU A 34 -0.82 -14.88 -18.04
N ASP A 35 -1.84 -15.05 -17.22
CA ASP A 35 -3.22 -15.29 -17.68
C ASP A 35 -4.20 -14.72 -16.63
N ARG A 36 -5.03 -13.77 -17.06
CA ARG A 36 -6.05 -13.13 -16.21
C ARG A 36 -7.32 -13.98 -16.08
N SER A 37 -7.55 -14.91 -17.00
CA SER A 37 -8.77 -15.72 -17.08
C SER A 37 -8.74 -16.98 -16.21
N ASN A 38 -7.54 -17.46 -15.88
CA ASN A 38 -7.33 -18.70 -15.15
C ASN A 38 -6.63 -18.45 -13.81
N ALA A 39 -7.17 -19.01 -12.73
CA ALA A 39 -6.59 -18.92 -11.38
C ALA A 39 -5.97 -20.24 -10.87
N ASN A 40 -6.06 -21.33 -11.64
CA ASN A 40 -5.73 -22.70 -11.22
C ASN A 40 -4.25 -23.06 -11.34
N PHE A 41 -3.36 -22.08 -11.19
CA PHE A 41 -1.91 -22.31 -11.21
C PHE A 41 -1.18 -21.40 -10.22
N LEU A 42 0.07 -21.75 -9.93
CA LEU A 42 1.02 -20.93 -9.18
C LEU A 42 2.21 -20.57 -10.07
N LEU A 43 2.90 -19.48 -9.74
CA LEU A 43 4.12 -19.04 -10.41
C LEU A 43 5.27 -19.06 -9.41
N TRP A 44 6.44 -19.51 -9.87
CA TRP A 44 7.68 -19.51 -9.11
C TRP A 44 8.83 -18.89 -9.93
N PRO A 45 9.62 -17.96 -9.37
CA PRO A 45 9.52 -17.38 -8.02
C PRO A 45 8.27 -16.48 -7.83
N PRO A 46 7.82 -16.23 -6.59
CA PRO A 46 6.63 -15.41 -6.31
C PRO A 46 6.89 -13.91 -6.42
N CYS A 47 8.16 -13.47 -6.46
CA CYS A 47 8.54 -12.07 -6.60
C CYS A 47 9.85 -11.94 -7.38
N VAL A 48 10.05 -10.78 -7.98
CA VAL A 48 11.24 -10.45 -8.78
C VAL A 48 11.67 -9.01 -8.54
N GLU A 49 12.94 -8.73 -8.80
CA GLU A 49 13.48 -7.38 -8.78
C GLU A 49 13.13 -6.63 -10.08
N VAL A 50 12.66 -5.39 -9.90
CA VAL A 50 12.39 -4.44 -10.97
C VAL A 50 13.02 -3.09 -10.66
N GLN A 51 13.27 -2.31 -11.70
CA GLN A 51 13.77 -0.96 -11.58
C GLN A 51 12.60 0.02 -11.61
N ARG A 52 12.47 0.87 -10.57
CA ARG A 52 11.39 1.86 -10.46
C ARG A 52 11.93 3.22 -10.06
N CYS A 53 11.22 4.26 -10.49
CA CYS A 53 11.54 5.64 -10.12
C CYS A 53 10.99 5.92 -8.75
N SER A 54 11.85 6.38 -7.85
CA SER A 54 11.48 6.74 -6.49
C SER A 54 12.28 7.95 -6.01
N GLY A 55 11.89 8.50 -4.87
CA GLY A 55 12.50 9.70 -4.28
C GLY A 55 11.66 10.95 -4.49
N CYS A 56 12.25 12.08 -4.12
CA CYS A 56 11.58 13.37 -4.02
C CYS A 56 12.17 14.38 -5.00
N CYS A 57 11.32 15.30 -5.44
CA CYS A 57 11.70 16.52 -6.15
C CYS A 57 11.82 17.69 -5.15
N ASN A 58 12.43 18.79 -5.58
CA ASN A 58 12.65 19.96 -4.71
C ASN A 58 11.38 20.77 -4.45
N THR A 59 10.39 20.69 -5.35
CA THR A 59 9.12 21.41 -5.23
C THR A 59 7.95 20.43 -5.25
N LYS A 60 6.88 20.80 -4.53
CA LYS A 60 5.67 19.96 -4.40
C LYS A 60 4.88 19.81 -5.70
N SER A 61 5.05 20.72 -6.65
CA SER A 61 4.41 20.67 -7.97
C SER A 61 5.09 19.71 -8.95
N LEU A 62 6.26 19.18 -8.60
CA LEU A 62 7.01 18.23 -9.40
C LEU A 62 6.90 16.82 -8.83
N HIS A 63 6.79 15.85 -9.72
CA HIS A 63 6.70 14.44 -9.40
C HIS A 63 7.87 13.70 -10.05
N CYS A 64 8.43 12.73 -9.31
CA CYS A 64 9.46 11.85 -9.84
C CYS A 64 8.80 10.80 -10.74
N VAL A 65 9.00 10.92 -12.05
CA VAL A 65 8.35 10.06 -13.05
C VAL A 65 9.40 9.41 -13.98
N PRO A 66 9.12 8.21 -14.52
CA PRO A 66 9.96 7.64 -15.55
C PRO A 66 9.85 8.44 -16.84
N VAL A 67 10.99 8.70 -17.49
CA VAL A 67 11.05 9.29 -18.84
C VAL A 67 11.49 8.28 -19.89
N LEU A 68 12.07 7.16 -19.47
CA LEU A 68 12.39 6.02 -20.31
C LEU A 68 12.08 4.73 -19.56
N THR A 69 11.45 3.78 -20.24
CA THR A 69 11.14 2.45 -19.71
C THR A 69 11.63 1.37 -20.65
N HIS A 70 11.85 0.18 -20.08
CA HIS A 70 12.22 -1.01 -20.81
C HIS A 70 11.39 -2.19 -20.32
N THR A 71 10.85 -2.97 -21.26
CA THR A 71 10.10 -4.19 -20.92
C THR A 71 11.04 -5.37 -20.99
N ARG A 72 11.18 -6.11 -19.88
CA ARG A 72 11.93 -7.37 -19.83
C ARG A 72 10.98 -8.55 -19.73
N TYR A 73 11.36 -9.64 -20.39
CA TYR A 73 10.66 -10.91 -20.33
C TYR A 73 11.40 -11.86 -19.40
N LEU A 74 10.69 -12.43 -18.44
CA LEU A 74 11.23 -13.33 -17.43
C LEU A 74 10.62 -14.71 -17.62
N GLN A 75 11.48 -15.73 -17.62
CA GLN A 75 11.03 -17.11 -17.57
C GLN A 75 10.72 -17.50 -16.13
N VAL A 76 9.51 -17.95 -15.88
CA VAL A 76 9.03 -18.42 -14.57
C VAL A 76 8.52 -19.85 -14.69
N MET A 77 8.37 -20.52 -13.55
CA MET A 77 7.80 -21.85 -13.46
C MET A 77 6.31 -21.76 -13.16
N LYS A 78 5.47 -22.28 -14.04
CA LYS A 78 4.04 -22.49 -13.83
C LYS A 78 3.83 -23.85 -13.15
N ILE A 79 3.07 -23.86 -12.06
CA ILE A 79 2.78 -25.06 -11.26
C ILE A 79 1.26 -25.27 -11.28
N GLU A 80 0.81 -26.39 -11.83
CA GLU A 80 -0.61 -26.79 -11.88
C GLU A 80 -0.82 -28.07 -11.08
N TYR A 81 -1.92 -28.18 -10.34
CA TYR A 81 -2.24 -29.39 -9.58
C TYR A 81 -3.27 -30.22 -10.34
N ILE A 82 -2.82 -31.32 -10.92
CA ILE A 82 -3.66 -32.27 -11.66
C ILE A 82 -3.69 -33.57 -10.83
N ASN A 83 -4.88 -34.05 -10.47
CA ASN A 83 -5.04 -35.25 -9.64
C ASN A 83 -4.20 -35.23 -8.35
N LYS A 84 -4.18 -34.08 -7.65
CA LYS A 84 -3.37 -33.83 -6.43
C LYS A 84 -1.85 -33.93 -6.62
N ARG A 85 -1.35 -33.95 -7.86
CA ARG A 85 0.08 -33.96 -8.18
C ARG A 85 0.48 -32.66 -8.90
N PRO A 86 1.61 -32.04 -8.52
CA PRO A 86 2.10 -30.85 -9.20
C PRO A 86 2.65 -31.20 -10.58
N THR A 87 2.28 -30.41 -11.58
CA THR A 87 2.80 -30.42 -12.94
C THR A 87 3.53 -29.10 -13.17
N TYR A 88 4.72 -29.16 -13.75
CA TYR A 88 5.60 -28.02 -13.93
C TYR A 88 5.75 -27.68 -15.41
N ALA A 89 5.58 -26.41 -15.74
CA ALA A 89 5.81 -25.88 -17.09
C ALA A 89 6.60 -24.57 -17.04
N LYS A 90 7.33 -24.26 -18.10
CA LYS A 90 7.94 -22.94 -18.28
C LYS A 90 6.89 -21.98 -18.81
N ALA A 91 6.86 -20.77 -18.26
CA ALA A 91 6.03 -19.68 -18.73
C ALA A 91 6.86 -18.40 -18.83
N VAL A 92 6.40 -17.44 -19.62
CA VAL A 92 7.05 -16.14 -19.78
C VAL A 92 6.09 -15.07 -19.26
N VAL A 93 6.60 -14.22 -18.37
CA VAL A 93 5.91 -13.02 -17.89
C VAL A 93 6.72 -11.78 -18.26
N SER A 94 6.07 -10.63 -18.39
CA SER A 94 6.73 -9.36 -18.66
C SER A 94 6.74 -8.45 -17.43
N VAL A 95 7.87 -7.78 -17.21
CA VAL A 95 8.00 -6.70 -16.23
C VAL A 95 8.44 -5.41 -16.91
N VAL A 96 8.03 -4.27 -16.37
CA VAL A 96 8.44 -2.94 -16.83
C VAL A 96 9.43 -2.33 -15.85
N ASP A 97 10.61 -2.04 -16.38
CA ASP A 97 11.67 -1.31 -15.69
C ASP A 97 11.72 0.14 -16.12
N HIS A 98 11.99 1.02 -15.16
CA HIS A 98 12.30 2.41 -15.41
C HIS A 98 13.81 2.53 -15.62
N VAL A 99 14.21 3.13 -16.73
CA VAL A 99 15.62 3.29 -17.13
C VAL A 99 16.13 4.69 -16.79
N GLU A 100 15.29 5.71 -16.93
CA GLU A 100 15.62 7.09 -16.59
C GLU A 100 14.44 7.76 -15.87
N CYS A 101 14.72 8.59 -14.86
CA CYS A 101 13.74 9.32 -14.08
C CYS A 101 14.00 10.83 -14.14
N ARG A 102 12.94 11.64 -14.18
CA ARG A 102 13.06 13.10 -14.05
C ARG A 102 11.93 13.67 -13.18
N CYS A 103 12.20 14.83 -12.60
CA CYS A 103 11.19 15.65 -11.95
C CYS A 103 10.40 16.43 -13.01
N GLN A 104 9.13 16.11 -13.17
CA GLN A 104 8.23 16.78 -14.12
C GLN A 104 6.96 17.22 -13.41
N THR A 105 6.29 18.26 -13.91
CA THR A 105 4.94 18.61 -13.45
C THR A 105 4.01 17.45 -13.75
N ALA A 106 3.20 17.02 -12.78
CA ALA A 106 2.28 15.90 -13.00
C ALA A 106 1.43 16.14 -14.27
N PRO A 107 1.30 15.13 -15.15
CA PRO A 107 0.24 15.16 -16.16
C PRO A 107 -1.10 15.36 -15.44
N ARG A 108 -1.96 16.25 -15.95
CA ARG A 108 -3.28 16.55 -15.34
C ARG A 108 -4.08 15.29 -14.97
N THR A 109 -3.90 14.21 -15.73
CA THR A 109 -4.56 12.92 -15.51
C THR A 109 -4.15 12.22 -14.21
N VAL A 110 -2.87 12.26 -13.83
CA VAL A 110 -2.38 11.63 -12.58
C VAL A 110 -2.89 12.41 -11.36
N GLU A 111 -2.91 13.74 -11.47
CA GLU A 111 -3.44 14.63 -10.44
C GLU A 111 -4.94 14.38 -10.22
N LEU A 112 -5.72 14.24 -11.30
CA LEU A 112 -7.14 13.91 -11.24
C LEU A 112 -7.41 12.54 -10.62
N LEU A 113 -6.63 11.51 -10.97
CA LEU A 113 -6.77 10.16 -10.40
C LEU A 113 -6.47 10.16 -8.90
N ARG A 114 -5.44 10.90 -8.46
CA ARG A 114 -5.10 11.04 -7.05
C ARG A 114 -6.17 11.80 -6.27
N GLN A 115 -6.71 12.88 -6.83
CA GLN A 115 -7.83 13.62 -6.24
C GLN A 115 -9.08 12.73 -6.09
N GLN A 116 -9.36 11.86 -7.08
CA GLN A 116 -10.45 10.89 -6.99
C GLN A 116 -10.23 9.81 -5.92
N GLN A 117 -8.98 9.41 -5.64
CA GLN A 117 -8.68 8.47 -4.55
C GLN A 117 -8.86 9.16 -3.19
N ILE A 118 -8.31 10.35 -3.01
CA ILE A 118 -8.45 11.14 -1.76
C ILE A 118 -9.93 11.40 -1.48
N LYS A 119 -10.73 11.75 -2.50
CA LYS A 119 -12.17 11.96 -2.34
C LYS A 119 -12.91 10.69 -1.90
N ARG A 120 -12.52 9.52 -2.46
CA ARG A 120 -13.10 8.23 -2.04
C ARG A 120 -12.75 7.87 -0.61
N GLU A 121 -11.50 8.09 -0.20
CA GLU A 121 -11.04 7.86 1.18
C GLU A 121 -11.75 8.81 2.17
N GLU A 122 -11.99 10.07 1.80
CA GLU A 122 -12.77 11.01 2.60
C GLU A 122 -14.25 10.61 2.71
N GLU A 123 -14.88 10.19 1.60
CA GLU A 123 -16.27 9.70 1.59
C GLU A 123 -16.44 8.44 2.45
N GLU A 124 -15.48 7.52 2.43
CA GLU A 124 -15.47 6.33 3.28
C GLU A 124 -15.33 6.69 4.76
N LYS A 125 -14.42 7.63 5.09
CA LYS A 125 -14.23 8.12 6.46
C LYS A 125 -15.45 8.87 7.01
N VAL A 126 -16.25 9.51 6.14
CA VAL A 126 -17.53 10.14 6.53
C VAL A 126 -18.57 9.07 6.81
N LYS A 127 -18.67 8.03 5.98
CA LYS A 127 -19.60 6.91 6.19
C LYS A 127 -19.30 6.15 7.49
N ASP A 128 -18.03 5.90 7.79
CA ASP A 128 -17.63 5.23 9.04
C ASP A 128 -18.03 6.03 10.29
N LYS A 129 -17.89 7.35 10.25
CA LYS A 129 -18.33 8.24 11.34
C LYS A 129 -19.84 8.27 11.52
N GLU A 130 -20.58 8.16 10.42
CA GLU A 130 -22.04 8.11 10.45
C GLU A 130 -22.55 6.77 11.02
N VAL A 131 -21.93 5.66 10.62
CA VAL A 131 -22.21 4.32 11.18
C VAL A 131 -21.89 4.28 12.68
N ASP A 132 -20.77 4.85 13.12
CA ASP A 132 -20.41 4.93 14.55
C ASP A 132 -21.41 5.79 15.35
N SER A 133 -21.85 6.93 14.78
CA SER A 133 -22.86 7.79 15.39
C SER A 133 -24.22 7.10 15.52
N GLN A 134 -24.65 6.36 14.49
CA GLN A 134 -25.89 5.57 14.53
C GLN A 134 -25.80 4.41 15.52
N HIS A 135 -24.65 3.72 15.60
CA HIS A 135 -24.41 2.66 16.59
C HIS A 135 -24.48 3.19 18.03
N PHE A 136 -23.91 4.38 18.29
CA PHE A 136 -23.97 5.04 19.59
C PHE A 136 -25.40 5.43 19.99
N GLN A 137 -26.21 5.93 19.04
CA GLN A 137 -27.62 6.24 19.28
C GLN A 137 -28.45 4.99 19.59
N HIS A 138 -28.24 3.90 18.85
CA HIS A 138 -28.93 2.63 19.09
C HIS A 138 -28.58 2.03 20.46
N ARG A 139 -27.31 2.11 20.86
CA ARG A 139 -26.84 1.67 22.18
C ARG A 139 -27.43 2.49 23.33
N LYS A 140 -27.58 3.81 23.15
CA LYS A 140 -28.25 4.70 24.12
C LYS A 140 -29.73 4.34 24.30
N HIS A 141 -30.46 4.10 23.22
CA HIS A 141 -31.85 3.65 23.29
C HIS A 141 -31.96 2.30 24.02
N HIS A 142 -31.10 1.33 23.70
CA HIS A 142 -31.12 0.02 24.35
C HIS A 142 -30.78 0.09 25.85
N HIS A 143 -29.88 0.99 26.27
CA HIS A 143 -29.57 1.16 27.69
C HIS A 143 -30.72 1.77 28.50
N LEU A 144 -31.46 2.73 27.92
CA LEU A 144 -32.62 3.36 28.57
C LEU A 144 -33.75 2.35 28.88
N HIS A 145 -33.87 1.28 28.10
CA HIS A 145 -34.86 0.22 28.32
C HIS A 145 -34.41 -0.90 29.29
N THR A 146 -33.14 -0.92 29.76
CA THR A 146 -32.61 -2.04 30.59
C THR A 146 -32.39 -1.70 32.07
N THR A 147 -32.54 -0.43 32.48
CA THR A 147 -32.36 -0.02 33.89
C THR A 147 -33.71 0.24 34.59
N THR A 148 -34.48 -0.82 34.82
CA THR A 148 -35.56 -0.82 35.82
C THR A 148 -35.10 -1.66 37.04
N PRO A 149 -35.13 -1.14 38.28
CA PRO A 149 -34.78 -1.91 39.48
C PRO A 149 -35.82 -3.00 39.75
N LYS A 150 -35.38 -4.24 40.05
CA LYS A 150 -36.27 -5.29 40.60
C LYS A 150 -36.68 -4.91 42.03
N PRO A 151 -37.97 -4.78 42.36
CA PRO A 151 -38.41 -4.66 43.75
C PRO A 151 -38.47 -6.05 44.41
N GLY A 152 -38.00 -6.12 45.64
CA GLY A 152 -37.92 -7.33 46.45
C GLY A 152 -39.28 -7.99 46.72
N LYS A 153 -39.25 -9.32 46.85
CA LYS A 153 -40.35 -10.15 47.32
C LYS A 153 -40.56 -9.92 48.83
N LYS A 154 -41.79 -9.64 49.26
CA LYS A 154 -42.17 -9.64 50.69
C LYS A 154 -42.74 -11.00 51.06
N LEU A 155 -42.26 -11.50 52.19
CA LEU A 155 -42.36 -12.85 52.75
C LEU A 155 -43.80 -13.33 53.02
N ILE A 156 -44.04 -14.64 52.83
CA ILE A 156 -44.84 -15.47 53.75
C ILE A 156 -43.88 -16.55 54.26
#